data_AF-A0A1E3LN99-F1
#
_entry.id   AF-A0A1E3LN99-F1
#
_cell.length_a   1.000
_cell.length_b   1.000
_cell.length_c   1.000
_cell.angle_alpha   90.00
_cell.angle_beta   90.00
_cell.angle_gamma   90.00
#
_symmetry.space_group_name_H-M   'P 1'
#
loop_
_entity.id
_entity.type
_entity.pdbx_description
1 polymer ?
#
loop_
_entity_poly.entity_id
_entity_poly.type
_entity_poly.pdbx_seq_one_letter_code
_entity_poly.pdbx_strand_id
1 'polypeptide(L)'
;MLQHALGIRIRGDKSYRNHFVAGPGHHDYSDLMALVRAGMMREHPASQITGGDPWFDVTGSGWTTAFDALPEPPKPPKRSRYDEFLDADGCLGDSFGEFLCGGRLPEFESRNDLRRDDSGRLIWITEYRMFRNFDFWTRDVQGGWCSTKKDAKASYKAALKASKEKVTP
;
A
#
# COMPACT_ATOMS: atom_id res chain seq x y z
N MET A 1 28.13 -14.53 7.02
CA MET A 1 29.37 -13.76 7.19
C MET A 1 29.53 -12.63 6.17
N LEU A 2 29.74 -12.91 4.88
CA LEU A 2 29.97 -11.84 3.86
C LEU A 2 28.86 -10.78 3.81
N GLN A 3 27.59 -11.20 3.79
CA GLN A 3 26.45 -10.28 3.83
C GLN A 3 26.44 -9.40 5.09
N HIS A 4 26.95 -9.90 6.22
CA HIS A 4 27.06 -9.14 7.48
C HIS A 4 28.17 -8.09 7.39
N ALA A 5 29.36 -8.45 6.88
CA ALA A 5 30.46 -7.50 6.65
C ALA A 5 30.10 -6.40 5.64
N LEU A 6 29.37 -6.75 4.59
CA LEU A 6 28.82 -5.81 3.61
C LEU A 6 27.59 -5.06 4.14
N GLY A 7 26.94 -5.59 5.17
CA GLY A 7 25.72 -5.01 5.73
C GLY A 7 24.53 -5.02 4.79
N ILE A 8 24.48 -5.97 3.85
CA ILE A 8 23.40 -6.13 2.86
C ILE A 8 22.40 -7.17 3.35
N ARG A 9 21.12 -6.91 3.12
CA ARG A 9 20.02 -7.82 3.52
C ARG A 9 19.07 -8.17 2.37
N ILE A 10 18.98 -7.29 1.38
CA ILE A 10 18.05 -7.42 0.25
C ILE A 10 18.85 -7.16 -1.03
N ARG A 11 18.52 -7.89 -2.09
CA ARG A 11 19.15 -7.68 -3.40
C ARG A 11 18.89 -6.24 -3.88
N GLY A 12 19.94 -5.54 -4.32
CA GLY A 12 19.87 -4.15 -4.76
C GLY A 12 20.12 -3.10 -3.66
N ASP A 13 20.38 -3.54 -2.42
CA ASP A 13 20.82 -2.64 -1.35
C ASP A 13 22.20 -2.06 -1.69
N LYS A 14 22.37 -0.74 -1.49
CA LYS A 14 23.62 -0.03 -1.76
C LYS A 14 24.37 0.14 -0.44
N SER A 15 25.44 -0.61 -0.27
CA SER A 15 26.33 -0.47 0.88
C SER A 15 27.71 -0.04 0.46
N TYR A 16 28.31 0.85 1.25
CA TYR A 16 29.73 1.21 1.15
C TYR A 16 30.57 0.53 2.23
N ARG A 17 29.95 -0.31 3.07
CA ARG A 17 30.67 -1.12 4.06
C ARG A 17 31.30 -2.30 3.36
N ASN A 18 32.60 -2.48 3.59
CA ASN A 18 33.36 -3.59 3.04
C ASN A 18 34.44 -4.12 4.01
N HIS A 19 34.56 -3.55 5.21
CA HIS A 19 35.61 -3.91 6.17
C HIS A 19 35.02 -4.57 7.42
N PHE A 20 35.77 -5.50 8.02
CA PHE A 20 35.42 -6.18 9.27
C PHE A 20 36.68 -6.32 10.14
N VAL A 21 36.61 -5.93 11.41
CA VAL A 21 37.76 -6.01 12.35
C VAL A 21 37.53 -7.18 13.29
N ALA A 22 38.47 -8.12 13.34
CA ALA A 22 38.39 -9.29 14.23
C ALA A 22 39.76 -9.93 14.45
N GLY A 23 40.14 -10.10 15.72
CA GLY A 23 41.31 -10.89 16.09
C GLY A 23 41.02 -12.36 16.39
N PRO A 24 42.06 -13.17 16.67
CA PRO A 24 41.94 -14.59 16.97
C PRO A 24 41.01 -14.97 18.14
N GLY A 25 40.69 -14.01 19.02
CA GLY A 25 39.73 -14.19 20.11
C GLY A 25 38.26 -13.99 19.72
N HIS A 26 37.97 -13.55 18.49
CA HIS A 26 36.62 -13.32 18.01
C HIS A 26 36.00 -14.60 17.42
N HIS A 27 34.72 -14.85 17.70
CA HIS A 27 34.02 -16.05 17.26
C HIS A 27 33.96 -16.22 15.73
N ASP A 28 33.92 -15.11 14.99
CA ASP A 28 33.90 -15.11 13.52
C ASP A 28 35.30 -15.24 12.88
N TYR A 29 36.39 -15.22 13.65
CA TYR A 29 37.75 -15.18 13.09
C TYR A 29 38.06 -16.40 12.21
N SER A 30 37.61 -17.60 12.61
CA SER A 30 37.79 -18.81 11.81
C SER A 30 37.10 -18.73 10.44
N ASP A 31 35.90 -18.15 10.41
CA ASP A 31 35.11 -17.99 9.18
C ASP A 31 35.74 -16.95 8.26
N LEU A 32 36.25 -15.85 8.81
CA LEU A 32 36.97 -14.82 8.05
C LEU A 32 38.24 -15.40 7.42
N MET A 33 39.01 -16.19 8.16
CA MET A 33 40.19 -16.86 7.61
C MET A 33 39.84 -17.88 6.52
N ALA A 34 38.72 -18.59 6.64
CA ALA A 34 38.23 -19.46 5.57
C ALA A 34 37.86 -18.66 4.31
N LEU A 35 37.24 -17.49 4.46
CA LEU A 35 36.92 -16.58 3.36
C LEU A 35 38.16 -15.97 2.70
N VAL A 36 39.20 -15.66 3.49
CA VAL A 36 40.51 -15.24 2.99
C VAL A 36 41.17 -16.34 2.17
N ARG A 37 41.17 -17.59 2.66
CA ARG A 37 41.69 -18.75 1.92
C ARG A 37 40.90 -19.00 0.62
N ALA A 38 39.61 -18.69 0.60
CA ALA A 38 38.76 -18.76 -0.59
C ALA A 38 38.91 -17.54 -1.53
N GLY A 39 39.74 -16.55 -1.20
CA GLY A 39 39.94 -15.33 -2.00
C GLY A 39 38.76 -14.35 -2.01
N MET A 40 37.79 -14.54 -1.11
CA MET A 40 36.59 -13.69 -0.98
C MET A 40 36.78 -12.51 -0.02
N MET A 41 37.83 -12.58 0.80
CA MET A 41 38.28 -11.49 1.68
C MET A 41 39.80 -11.37 1.61
N ARG A 42 40.33 -10.23 2.03
CA ARG A 42 41.77 -10.01 2.21
C ARG A 42 42.02 -9.54 3.64
N GLU A 43 42.97 -10.17 4.30
CA GLU A 43 43.42 -9.79 5.64
C GLU A 43 44.45 -8.67 5.54
N HIS A 44 44.39 -7.75 6.50
CA HIS A 44 45.33 -6.66 6.71
C HIS A 44 45.80 -6.67 8.16
N PRO A 45 47.06 -6.25 8.41
CA PRO A 45 47.65 -6.31 9.73
C PRO A 45 46.92 -5.41 10.73
N ALA A 46 47.02 -5.79 12.00
CA ALA A 46 46.57 -4.98 13.11
C ALA A 46 47.25 -3.61 13.14
N SER A 47 46.49 -2.60 13.56
CA SER A 47 46.98 -1.23 13.71
C SER A 47 46.35 -0.58 14.93
N GLN A 48 46.88 0.59 15.30
CA GLN A 48 46.28 1.39 16.37
C GLN A 48 44.84 1.81 16.03
N ILE A 49 44.53 2.02 14.74
CA ILE A 49 43.19 2.42 14.28
C ILE A 49 42.19 1.29 14.45
N THR A 50 42.64 0.04 14.33
CA THR A 50 41.79 -1.16 14.47
C THR A 50 41.79 -1.71 15.90
N GLY A 51 42.31 -0.96 16.87
CA GLY A 51 42.32 -1.37 18.28
C GLY A 51 43.28 -2.53 18.61
N GLY A 52 44.24 -2.80 17.72
CA GLY A 52 45.20 -3.90 17.90
C GLY A 52 44.81 -5.23 17.25
N ASP A 53 43.65 -5.30 16.59
CA ASP A 53 43.20 -6.49 15.86
C ASP A 53 43.37 -6.34 14.34
N PRO A 54 43.59 -7.44 13.60
CA PRO A 54 43.54 -7.45 12.14
C PRO A 54 42.18 -7.00 11.60
N TRP A 55 42.19 -6.54 10.36
CA TRP A 55 40.96 -6.20 9.65
C TRP A 55 40.92 -6.84 8.27
N PHE A 56 39.71 -7.06 7.78
CA PHE A 56 39.45 -7.80 6.55
C PHE A 56 38.62 -6.93 5.62
N ASP A 57 38.96 -6.86 4.34
CA ASP A 57 38.09 -6.28 3.32
C ASP A 57 37.53 -7.32 2.35
N VAL A 58 36.29 -7.12 1.94
CA VAL A 58 35.61 -7.98 0.98
C VAL A 58 36.12 -7.68 -0.44
N THR A 59 36.61 -8.71 -1.12
CA THR A 59 37.07 -8.60 -2.51
C THR A 59 35.90 -8.56 -3.49
N GLY A 60 36.15 -8.25 -4.76
CA GLY A 60 35.10 -8.29 -5.80
C GLY A 60 34.40 -9.65 -5.92
N SER A 61 35.14 -10.76 -5.76
CA SER A 61 34.55 -12.09 -5.77
C SER A 61 33.67 -12.36 -4.54
N GLY A 62 34.06 -11.85 -3.37
CA GLY A 62 33.25 -11.89 -2.16
C GLY A 62 31.95 -11.09 -2.29
N TRP A 63 32.01 -9.94 -2.97
CA TRP A 63 30.82 -9.15 -3.31
C TRP A 63 29.83 -9.93 -4.18
N THR A 64 30.30 -10.50 -5.29
CA THR A 64 29.47 -11.32 -6.18
C THR A 64 28.84 -12.49 -5.42
N THR A 65 29.64 -13.23 -4.68
CA THR A 65 29.18 -14.39 -3.88
C THR A 65 28.11 -13.99 -2.86
N ALA A 66 28.30 -12.86 -2.17
CA ALA A 66 27.37 -12.39 -1.15
C ALA A 66 26.02 -11.98 -1.76
N PHE A 67 26.04 -11.32 -2.93
CA PHE A 67 24.83 -10.91 -3.66
C PHE A 67 24.09 -12.09 -4.27
N ASP A 68 24.81 -13.05 -4.85
CA ASP A 68 24.21 -14.24 -5.47
C ASP A 68 23.53 -15.13 -4.43
N ALA A 69 24.07 -15.16 -3.21
CA ALA A 69 23.49 -15.88 -2.08
C ALA A 69 22.28 -15.19 -1.44
N LEU A 70 21.92 -13.95 -1.83
CA LEU A 70 20.72 -13.29 -1.32
C LEU A 70 19.46 -13.92 -1.95
N PRO A 71 18.39 -14.12 -1.15
CA PRO A 71 17.12 -14.58 -1.70
C PRO A 71 16.60 -13.60 -2.75
N GLU A 72 15.84 -14.12 -3.71
CA GLU A 72 15.12 -13.26 -4.63
C GLU A 72 14.23 -12.29 -3.85
N PRO A 73 14.19 -11.01 -4.25
CA PRO A 73 13.33 -10.04 -3.58
C PRO A 73 11.88 -10.54 -3.64
N PRO A 74 11.12 -10.38 -2.56
CA PRO A 74 9.72 -10.78 -2.56
C PRO A 74 8.99 -10.03 -3.68
N LYS A 75 8.07 -10.73 -4.36
CA LYS A 75 7.23 -10.10 -5.37
C LYS A 75 6.53 -8.89 -4.74
N PRO A 76 6.50 -7.73 -5.42
CA PRO A 76 5.80 -6.57 -4.88
C PRO A 76 4.34 -6.97 -4.61
N PRO A 77 3.76 -6.47 -3.49
CA PRO A 77 2.37 -6.74 -3.20
C PRO A 77 1.50 -6.22 -4.35
N LYS A 78 0.39 -6.91 -4.63
CA LYS A 78 -0.60 -6.39 -5.59
C LYS A 78 -1.11 -5.06 -5.06
N ARG A 79 -0.88 -3.98 -5.81
CA ARG A 79 -1.43 -2.65 -5.48
C ARG A 79 -2.95 -2.73 -5.54
N SER A 80 -3.61 -2.22 -4.51
CA SER A 80 -5.05 -2.02 -4.47
C SER A 80 -5.42 -0.70 -5.14
N ARG A 81 -6.70 -0.53 -5.51
CA ARG A 81 -7.22 0.78 -5.93
C ARG A 81 -7.04 1.86 -4.86
N TYR A 82 -6.92 1.47 -3.60
CA TYR A 82 -6.62 2.41 -2.52
C TYR A 82 -5.17 2.89 -2.56
N ASP A 83 -4.22 2.01 -2.89
CA ASP A 83 -2.80 2.37 -3.06
C ASP A 83 -2.57 3.25 -4.29
N GLU A 84 -3.42 3.12 -5.31
CA GLU A 84 -3.46 4.03 -6.46
C GLU A 84 -4.01 5.40 -6.08
N PHE A 85 -5.08 5.44 -5.27
CA PHE A 85 -5.64 6.69 -4.75
C PHE A 85 -4.62 7.47 -3.91
N LEU A 86 -3.86 6.79 -3.05
CA LEU A 86 -2.81 7.42 -2.24
C LEU A 86 -1.65 7.99 -3.06
N ASP A 87 -1.43 7.48 -4.27
CA ASP A 87 -0.37 7.90 -5.20
C ASP A 87 -0.84 9.03 -6.13
N ALA A 88 -2.16 9.25 -6.25
CA ALA A 88 -2.77 10.11 -7.27
C ALA A 88 -2.64 11.64 -7.03
N ASP A 89 -1.85 12.08 -6.05
CA ASP A 89 -1.52 13.47 -5.73
C ASP A 89 -2.73 14.46 -5.73
N GLY A 90 -3.92 13.96 -5.38
CA GLY A 90 -5.15 14.75 -5.27
C GLY A 90 -5.83 15.17 -6.59
N CYS A 91 -5.25 14.87 -7.76
CA CYS A 91 -5.78 15.33 -9.05
C CYS A 91 -7.06 14.60 -9.54
N LEU A 92 -7.46 13.52 -8.88
CA LEU A 92 -8.59 12.65 -9.27
C LEU A 92 -9.77 12.68 -8.29
N GLY A 93 -9.80 13.68 -7.39
CA GLY A 93 -10.89 13.92 -6.43
C GLY A 93 -10.38 14.12 -5.00
N ASP A 94 -11.16 14.84 -4.20
CA ASP A 94 -10.83 15.18 -2.80
C ASP A 94 -11.14 14.01 -1.85
N SER A 95 -11.80 12.95 -2.35
CA SER A 95 -12.14 11.76 -1.59
C SER A 95 -11.98 10.47 -2.38
N PHE A 96 -11.81 9.35 -1.66
CA PHE A 96 -11.76 8.02 -2.28
C PHE A 96 -13.05 7.68 -3.06
N GLY A 97 -14.19 8.21 -2.63
CA GLY A 97 -15.46 8.03 -3.35
C GLY A 97 -15.44 8.67 -4.74
N GLU A 98 -14.91 9.89 -4.84
CA GLU A 98 -14.73 10.58 -6.12
C GLU A 98 -13.67 9.89 -6.98
N PHE A 99 -12.57 9.42 -6.40
CA PHE A 99 -11.59 8.62 -7.12
C PHE A 99 -12.20 7.34 -7.73
N LEU A 100 -13.14 6.71 -7.02
CA LEU A 100 -13.79 5.49 -7.49
C LEU A 100 -14.89 5.75 -8.53
N CYS A 101 -15.68 6.82 -8.35
CA CYS A 101 -16.92 7.05 -9.09
C CYS A 101 -16.86 8.27 -10.04
N GLY A 102 -15.82 9.09 -9.96
CA GLY A 102 -15.71 10.37 -10.65
C GLY A 102 -16.94 11.24 -10.42
N GLY A 103 -17.41 11.89 -11.49
CA GLY A 103 -18.66 12.67 -11.49
C GLY A 103 -19.96 11.85 -11.32
N ARG A 104 -19.86 10.53 -11.09
CA ARG A 104 -21.00 9.65 -10.81
C ARG A 104 -21.10 9.29 -9.34
N LEU A 105 -20.60 10.15 -8.45
CA LEU A 105 -20.74 9.96 -7.01
C LEU A 105 -22.24 9.97 -6.64
N PRO A 106 -22.75 8.97 -5.91
CA PRO A 106 -24.14 8.96 -5.49
C PRO A 106 -24.44 10.01 -4.40
N GLU A 107 -25.55 10.72 -4.55
CA GLU A 107 -25.96 11.83 -3.69
C GLU A 107 -27.31 11.57 -3.04
N PHE A 108 -27.59 12.29 -1.94
CA PHE A 108 -28.91 12.32 -1.31
C PHE A 108 -29.63 13.62 -1.65
N GLU A 109 -30.92 13.52 -1.93
CA GLU A 109 -31.84 14.65 -1.91
C GLU A 109 -32.91 14.43 -0.82
N SER A 110 -33.39 15.53 -0.27
CA SER A 110 -34.46 15.54 0.73
C SER A 110 -35.62 16.38 0.25
N ARG A 111 -36.84 15.95 0.55
CA ARG A 111 -38.04 16.76 0.42
C ARG A 111 -38.77 16.82 1.75
N ASN A 112 -39.36 17.97 2.02
CA ASN A 112 -40.24 18.16 3.17
C ASN A 112 -41.68 18.21 2.68
N ASP A 113 -42.55 17.50 3.37
CA ASP A 113 -43.96 17.40 3.06
C ASP A 113 -44.78 17.60 4.34
N LEU A 114 -45.97 18.17 4.20
CA LEU A 114 -46.88 18.40 5.31
C LEU A 114 -48.04 17.42 5.19
N ARG A 115 -48.09 16.41 6.05
CA ARG A 115 -49.12 15.36 6.02
C ARG A 115 -49.94 15.35 7.30
N ARG A 116 -51.17 14.86 7.22
CA ARG A 116 -51.97 14.57 8.43
C ARG A 116 -51.57 13.21 8.98
N ASP A 117 -51.34 13.14 10.28
CA ASP A 117 -51.23 11.86 10.97
C ASP A 117 -52.61 11.21 11.17
N ASP A 118 -52.63 10.01 11.75
CA ASP A 118 -53.86 9.25 12.01
C ASP A 118 -54.83 9.98 12.97
N SER A 119 -54.33 10.94 13.76
CA SER A 119 -55.14 11.80 14.64
C SER A 119 -55.68 13.05 13.93
N GLY A 120 -55.35 13.22 12.65
CA GLY A 120 -55.73 14.38 11.83
C GLY A 120 -54.84 15.61 12.03
N ARG A 121 -53.77 15.52 12.83
CA ARG A 121 -52.83 16.62 13.08
C ARG A 121 -51.86 16.76 11.92
N LEU A 122 -51.60 17.99 11.49
CA LEU A 122 -50.57 18.28 10.49
C LEU A 122 -49.18 18.11 11.10
N ILE A 123 -48.38 17.25 10.48
CA ILE A 123 -47.00 16.95 10.84
C ILE A 123 -46.08 17.19 9.65
N TRP A 124 -44.89 17.71 9.94
CA TRP A 124 -43.82 17.82 8.95
C TRP A 124 -43.12 16.48 8.83
N ILE A 125 -43.04 15.96 7.61
CA ILE A 125 -42.33 14.72 7.29
C ILE A 125 -41.19 15.05 6.34
N THR A 126 -39.99 14.60 6.68
CA THR A 126 -38.83 14.67 5.80
C THR A 126 -38.61 13.30 5.17
N GLU A 127 -38.59 13.27 3.84
CA GLU A 127 -38.27 12.07 3.07
C GLU A 127 -36.93 12.28 2.33
N TYR A 128 -36.20 11.20 2.15
CA TYR A 128 -34.91 11.16 1.50
C TYR A 128 -34.97 10.23 0.29
N ARG A 129 -34.21 10.57 -0.75
CA ARG A 129 -33.95 9.70 -1.90
C ARG A 129 -32.46 9.77 -2.24
N MET A 130 -31.89 8.64 -2.63
CA MET A 130 -30.50 8.56 -3.09
C MET A 130 -30.49 8.31 -4.60
N PHE A 131 -29.63 9.04 -5.31
CA PHE A 131 -29.55 9.01 -6.77
C PHE A 131 -28.10 9.14 -7.25
N ARG A 132 -27.88 8.85 -8.53
CA ARG A 132 -26.60 9.04 -9.22
C ARG A 132 -26.86 9.70 -10.56
N ASN A 133 -26.12 10.77 -10.84
CA ASN A 133 -26.18 11.47 -12.11
C ASN A 133 -25.38 10.71 -13.18
N PHE A 134 -25.91 10.68 -14.40
CA PHE A 134 -25.18 10.24 -15.58
C PHE A 134 -24.36 11.41 -16.14
N ASP A 135 -25.02 12.57 -16.25
CA ASP A 135 -24.47 13.86 -16.61
C ASP A 135 -25.18 14.97 -15.82
N PHE A 136 -24.96 16.25 -16.17
CA PHE A 136 -25.56 17.40 -15.48
C PHE A 136 -27.10 17.47 -15.57
N TRP A 137 -27.73 16.78 -16.51
CA TRP A 137 -29.16 16.92 -16.82
C TRP A 137 -29.95 15.63 -16.59
N THR A 138 -29.29 14.49 -16.59
CA THR A 138 -29.91 13.17 -16.58
C THR A 138 -29.41 12.30 -15.44
N ARG A 139 -30.36 11.59 -14.83
CA ARG A 139 -30.10 10.64 -13.75
C ARG A 139 -29.91 9.25 -14.34
N ASP A 140 -28.86 8.57 -13.90
CA ASP A 140 -28.55 7.19 -14.27
C ASP A 140 -29.42 6.23 -13.45
N VAL A 141 -29.29 6.30 -12.12
CA VAL A 141 -29.99 5.43 -11.18
C VAL A 141 -30.57 6.25 -10.05
N GLN A 142 -31.82 6.00 -9.70
CA GLN A 142 -32.48 6.60 -8.55
C GLN A 142 -33.24 5.55 -7.72
N GLY A 143 -33.17 5.69 -6.40
CA GLY A 143 -34.03 4.94 -5.48
C GLY A 143 -35.43 5.56 -5.35
N GLY A 144 -36.24 4.99 -4.46
CA GLY A 144 -37.50 5.57 -4.01
C GLY A 144 -37.32 6.62 -2.91
N TRP A 145 -38.38 7.39 -2.65
CA TRP A 145 -38.47 8.25 -1.47
C TRP A 145 -38.73 7.40 -0.22
N CYS A 146 -37.98 7.65 0.85
CA CYS A 146 -38.10 6.93 2.11
C CYS A 146 -38.00 7.88 3.30
N SER A 147 -38.57 7.50 4.44
CA SER A 147 -38.54 8.30 5.67
C SER A 147 -37.13 8.44 6.29
N THR A 148 -36.23 7.48 6.03
CA THR A 148 -34.85 7.53 6.54
C THR A 148 -33.80 7.44 5.43
N LYS A 149 -32.63 8.04 5.65
CA LYS A 149 -31.47 7.92 4.73
C LYS A 149 -31.00 6.47 4.57
N LYS A 150 -31.15 5.64 5.59
CA LYS A 150 -30.77 4.22 5.56
C LYS A 150 -31.64 3.45 4.56
N ASP A 151 -32.95 3.67 4.62
CA ASP A 151 -33.92 3.01 3.73
C ASP A 151 -33.79 3.54 2.30
N ALA A 152 -33.56 4.84 2.13
CA ALA A 152 -33.27 5.44 0.83
C ALA A 152 -32.01 4.83 0.19
N LYS A 153 -30.94 4.60 0.98
CA LYS A 153 -29.73 3.92 0.51
C LYS A 153 -29.98 2.46 0.13
N ALA A 154 -30.83 1.75 0.88
CA ALA A 154 -31.21 0.38 0.55
C ALA A 154 -32.01 0.33 -0.77
N SER A 155 -32.97 1.24 -0.94
CA SER A 155 -33.74 1.39 -2.19
C SER A 155 -32.84 1.69 -3.39
N TYR A 156 -31.87 2.61 -3.23
CA TYR A 156 -30.88 2.91 -4.27
C TYR A 156 -30.02 1.70 -4.64
N LYS A 157 -29.54 0.93 -3.66
CA LYS A 157 -28.76 -0.30 -3.93
C LYS A 157 -29.57 -1.33 -4.73
N ALA A 158 -30.87 -1.47 -4.45
CA ALA A 158 -31.75 -2.35 -5.21
C ALA A 158 -31.90 -1.86 -6.66
N ALA A 159 -32.13 -0.56 -6.86
CA ALA A 159 -32.19 0.05 -8.19
C ALA A 159 -30.88 -0.10 -8.98
N LEU A 160 -29.73 0.08 -8.32
CA LEU A 160 -28.41 -0.06 -8.91
C LEU A 160 -28.13 -1.50 -9.35
N LYS A 161 -28.56 -2.48 -8.55
CA LYS A 161 -28.45 -3.91 -8.90
C LYS A 161 -29.28 -4.22 -10.15
N ALA A 162 -30.54 -3.78 -10.17
CA ALA A 162 -31.44 -3.97 -11.31
C ALA A 162 -30.93 -3.27 -12.59
N SER A 163 -30.30 -2.10 -12.47
CA SER A 163 -29.68 -1.40 -13.62
C SER A 163 -28.53 -2.23 -14.22
N LYS A 164 -27.64 -2.80 -13.39
CA LYS A 164 -26.54 -3.65 -13.88
C LYS A 164 -27.02 -4.91 -14.59
N GLU A 165 -28.07 -5.53 -14.07
CA GLU A 165 -28.67 -6.74 -14.68
C GLU A 165 -29.27 -6.45 -16.06
N LYS A 166 -29.83 -5.25 -16.29
CA LYS A 166 -30.39 -4.84 -17.59
C LYS A 166 -29.32 -4.54 -18.65
N VAL A 167 -28.08 -4.24 -18.25
CA VAL A 167 -26.98 -3.85 -19.15
C VAL A 167 -26.20 -5.06 -19.68
N THR A 168 -26.41 -6.26 -19.10
CA THR A 168 -25.70 -7.48 -19.50
C THR A 168 -26.54 -8.21 -20.56
N PRO A 169 -26.04 -8.41 -21.80
CA PRO A 169 -26.76 -9.11 -22.87
C PRO A 169 -26.88 -10.63 -22.61
#